data_AF-A0A968MSY9-F1
#
_entry.id   AF-A0A968MSY9-F1
#
_cell.length_a   1.000
_cell.length_b   1.000
_cell.length_c   1.000
_cell.angle_alpha   90.00
_cell.angle_beta   90.00
_cell.angle_gamma   90.00
#
_symmetry.space_group_name_H-M   'P 1'
#
loop_
_entity.id
_entity.type
_entity.pdbx_description
1 polymer ?
#
loop_
_entity_poly.entity_id
_entity_poly.type
_entity_poly.pdbx_seq_one_letter_code
_entity_poly.pdbx_strand_id
1 'polypeptide(L)'
;MRKNPIHLFSTFFIILFCFLDASEIDLANFHLVFLIQLTRFLGFFPKNDFSEQTCQFNVLQGSFVPETDTDVHTFSKRLSGKFHLLLELNYANASGLLLNRYERQELLELIMDFYRLHLHSNLNIQSLQVLKELFD
;
A
#
# COMPACT_ATOMS: atom_id res chain seq x y z
N MET A 1 -21.27 5.60 -19.37
CA MET A 1 -21.47 4.27 -18.75
C MET A 1 -20.72 4.21 -17.44
N ARG A 2 -21.41 4.20 -16.29
CA ARG A 2 -20.78 3.91 -14.99
C ARG A 2 -20.34 2.44 -15.01
N LYS A 3 -19.03 2.17 -14.97
CA LYS A 3 -18.54 0.79 -14.82
C LYS A 3 -19.01 0.27 -13.46
N ASN A 4 -19.67 -0.89 -13.44
CA ASN A 4 -20.13 -1.54 -12.22
C ASN A 4 -18.91 -1.85 -11.32
N PRO A 5 -18.90 -1.44 -10.04
CA PRO A 5 -17.73 -1.59 -9.16
C PRO A 5 -17.31 -3.06 -8.97
N ILE A 6 -18.27 -3.99 -9.03
CA ILE A 6 -18.04 -5.44 -8.97
C ILE A 6 -17.16 -5.92 -10.15
N HIS A 7 -17.35 -5.34 -11.33
CA HIS A 7 -16.59 -5.72 -12.52
C HIS A 7 -15.16 -5.18 -12.49
N LEU A 8 -14.93 -4.02 -11.86
CA LEU A 8 -13.57 -3.51 -11.64
C LEU A 8 -12.79 -4.39 -10.66
N PHE A 9 -13.45 -4.87 -9.60
CA PHE A 9 -12.83 -5.75 -8.61
C PHE A 9 -12.44 -7.10 -9.24
N SER A 10 -13.33 -7.76 -9.97
CA SER A 10 -13.00 -9.02 -10.66
C SER A 10 -11.90 -8.84 -11.70
N THR A 11 -11.90 -7.73 -12.44
CA THR A 11 -10.87 -7.42 -13.43
C THR A 11 -9.51 -7.18 -12.76
N PHE A 12 -9.47 -6.54 -11.59
CA PHE A 12 -8.23 -6.35 -10.83
C PHE A 12 -7.60 -7.68 -10.39
N PHE A 13 -8.40 -8.63 -9.89
CA PHE A 13 -7.89 -9.96 -9.53
C PHE A 13 -7.47 -10.78 -10.74
N ILE A 14 -8.19 -10.70 -11.86
CA ILE A 14 -7.76 -11.38 -13.10
C ILE A 14 -6.44 -10.79 -13.60
N ILE A 15 -6.30 -9.46 -13.61
CA ILE A 15 -5.04 -8.80 -13.97
C ILE A 15 -3.93 -9.21 -12.99
N LEU A 16 -4.22 -9.30 -11.69
CA LEU A 16 -3.26 -9.75 -10.67
C LEU A 16 -2.74 -11.16 -10.96
N PHE A 17 -3.66 -12.11 -11.19
CA PHE A 17 -3.33 -13.49 -11.48
C PHE A 17 -2.57 -13.61 -12.80
N CYS A 18 -2.99 -12.93 -13.86
CA CYS A 18 -2.24 -12.92 -15.12
C CYS A 18 -0.85 -12.29 -14.97
N PHE A 19 -0.69 -11.27 -14.13
CA PHE A 19 0.62 -10.66 -13.89
C PHE A 19 1.54 -11.59 -13.10
N LEU A 20 1.01 -12.30 -12.09
CA LEU A 20 1.74 -13.32 -11.32
C LEU A 20 2.15 -14.52 -12.17
N ASP A 21 1.30 -14.93 -13.11
CA ASP A 21 1.53 -16.10 -13.98
C ASP A 21 2.47 -15.77 -15.16
N ALA A 22 2.56 -14.50 -15.55
CA ALA A 22 3.39 -14.02 -16.67
C ALA A 22 4.74 -13.43 -16.26
N SER A 23 5.00 -13.19 -14.97
CA SER A 23 6.19 -12.46 -14.53
C SER A 23 7.41 -13.36 -14.31
N GLU A 24 8.43 -13.21 -15.17
CA GLU A 24 9.85 -13.43 -14.82
C GLU A 24 10.47 -12.21 -14.08
N ILE A 25 9.65 -11.19 -13.81
CA ILE A 25 10.04 -9.90 -13.24
C ILE A 25 10.08 -10.01 -11.71
N ASP A 26 11.11 -9.44 -11.09
CA ASP A 26 11.32 -9.43 -9.64
C ASP A 26 10.05 -9.02 -8.87
N LEU A 27 9.38 -10.02 -8.30
CA LEU A 27 8.11 -9.91 -7.57
C LEU A 27 8.28 -9.28 -6.18
N ALA A 28 9.50 -8.91 -5.79
CA ALA A 28 9.83 -8.49 -4.43
C ALA A 28 8.98 -7.32 -3.92
N ASN A 29 8.50 -6.41 -4.77
CA ASN A 29 7.66 -5.28 -4.33
C ASN A 29 6.21 -5.36 -4.82
N PHE A 30 5.89 -6.37 -5.62
CA PHE A 30 4.59 -6.48 -6.29
C PHE A 30 3.44 -6.51 -5.28
N HIS A 31 3.60 -7.24 -4.18
CA HIS A 31 2.61 -7.34 -3.11
C HIS A 31 2.34 -5.99 -2.43
N LEU A 32 3.36 -5.15 -2.24
CA LEU A 32 3.18 -3.80 -1.67
C LEU A 32 2.37 -2.91 -2.61
N VAL A 33 2.70 -2.92 -3.91
CA VAL A 33 1.95 -2.17 -4.93
C VAL A 33 0.50 -2.67 -5.00
N PHE A 34 0.30 -3.99 -4.98
CA PHE A 34 -1.02 -4.59 -4.97
C PHE A 34 -1.88 -4.10 -3.79
N LEU A 35 -1.35 -4.19 -2.57
CA LEU A 35 -2.07 -3.76 -1.37
C LEU A 35 -2.42 -2.28 -1.42
N ILE A 36 -1.51 -1.44 -1.88
CA ILE A 36 -1.79 -0.01 -2.06
C ILE A 36 -2.88 0.21 -3.11
N GLN A 37 -2.80 -0.41 -4.28
CA GLN A 37 -3.82 -0.24 -5.31
C GLN A 37 -5.19 -0.79 -4.87
N LEU A 38 -5.21 -1.86 -4.06
CA LEU A 38 -6.43 -2.41 -3.49
C LEU A 38 -7.20 -1.37 -2.64
N THR A 39 -6.52 -0.50 -1.90
CA THR A 39 -7.19 0.57 -1.11
C THR A 39 -8.01 1.54 -1.98
N ARG A 40 -7.69 1.71 -3.28
CA ARG A 40 -8.50 2.50 -4.22
C ARG A 40 -9.89 1.88 -4.41
N PHE A 41 -9.95 0.56 -4.52
CA PHE A 41 -11.22 -0.16 -4.71
C PHE A 41 -12.01 -0.23 -3.41
N LEU A 42 -11.33 -0.24 -2.27
CA LEU A 42 -11.95 -0.24 -0.95
C LEU A 42 -12.40 1.17 -0.51
N GLY A 43 -12.00 2.22 -1.22
CA GLY A 43 -12.47 3.60 -1.00
C GLY A 43 -11.67 4.41 0.01
N PHE A 44 -10.47 3.96 0.41
CA PHE A 44 -9.63 4.65 1.41
C PHE A 44 -8.17 4.80 0.93
N PHE A 45 -7.95 5.19 -0.32
CA PHE A 45 -6.59 5.36 -0.85
C PHE A 45 -5.79 6.43 -0.08
N PRO A 46 -4.52 6.19 0.31
CA PRO A 46 -3.66 7.18 0.94
C PRO A 46 -3.53 8.45 0.09
N LYS A 47 -3.55 9.62 0.71
CA LYS A 47 -3.22 10.86 0.01
C LYS A 47 -1.72 10.90 -0.25
N ASN A 48 -1.36 11.28 -1.47
CA ASN A 48 0.02 11.48 -1.87
C ASN A 48 0.37 12.99 -1.88
N ASP A 49 0.22 13.63 -0.72
CA ASP A 49 0.48 15.06 -0.48
C ASP A 49 1.83 15.31 0.21
N PHE A 50 2.80 14.45 -0.10
CA PHE A 50 4.17 14.58 0.37
C PHE A 50 4.79 15.90 -0.11
N SER A 51 5.49 16.58 0.80
CA SER A 51 6.34 17.73 0.51
C SER A 51 7.51 17.78 1.50
N GLU A 52 8.44 18.72 1.30
CA GLU A 52 9.50 18.94 2.30
C GLU A 52 8.93 19.41 3.65
N GLN A 53 7.79 20.12 3.62
CA GLN A 53 7.11 20.62 4.82
C GLN A 53 6.19 19.56 5.45
N THR A 54 5.68 18.62 4.66
CA THR A 54 4.81 17.50 5.07
C THR A 54 5.45 16.18 4.63
N CYS A 55 6.41 15.70 5.42
CA CYS A 55 7.32 14.64 5.00
C CYS A 55 7.17 13.33 5.79
N GLN A 56 6.22 13.26 6.73
CA GLN A 56 5.96 12.06 7.52
C GLN A 56 4.53 11.58 7.32
N PHE A 57 4.34 10.30 7.01
CA PHE A 57 3.02 9.74 6.77
C PHE A 57 2.36 9.39 8.11
N ASN A 58 1.18 9.94 8.34
CA ASN A 58 0.34 9.58 9.49
C ASN A 58 -0.74 8.58 9.04
N VAL A 59 -0.67 7.35 9.54
CA VAL A 59 -1.59 6.28 9.10
C VAL A 59 -3.01 6.44 9.61
N LEU A 60 -3.26 7.28 10.61
CA LEU A 60 -4.63 7.59 11.08
C LEU A 60 -5.28 8.64 10.18
N GLN A 61 -4.52 9.66 9.76
CA GLN A 61 -5.00 10.71 8.87
C GLN A 61 -5.01 10.29 7.39
N GLY A 62 -4.19 9.29 7.04
CA GLY A 62 -4.00 8.85 5.65
C GLY A 62 -3.34 9.91 4.76
N SER A 63 -2.53 10.79 5.36
CA SER A 63 -1.89 11.95 4.73
C SER A 63 -0.47 12.14 5.27
N PHE A 64 0.33 12.90 4.53
CA PHE A 64 1.60 13.39 5.05
C PHE A 64 1.42 14.61 5.93
N VAL A 65 2.11 14.63 7.07
CA VAL A 65 2.05 15.68 8.10
C VAL A 65 3.45 16.30 8.32
N PRO A 66 3.52 17.53 8.86
CA PRO A 66 4.79 18.13 9.26
C PRO A 66 5.46 17.39 10.42
N GLU A 67 6.79 17.53 10.54
CA GLU A 67 7.53 16.92 11.65
C GLU A 67 7.05 17.42 13.03
N THR A 68 6.51 18.64 13.10
CA THR A 68 5.94 19.23 14.32
C THR A 68 4.64 18.56 14.78
N ASP A 69 3.95 17.86 13.88
CA ASP A 69 2.61 17.29 14.10
C ASP A 69 2.69 15.75 14.18
N THR A 70 3.86 15.22 14.49
CA THR A 70 4.12 13.78 14.64
C THR A 70 3.46 13.24 15.90
N ASP A 71 2.78 12.10 15.79
CA ASP A 71 2.21 11.35 16.91
C ASP A 71 2.52 9.85 16.81
N VAL A 72 1.86 9.02 17.62
CA VAL A 72 2.08 7.56 17.68
C VAL A 72 1.73 6.84 16.38
N HIS A 73 0.92 7.46 15.52
CA HIS A 73 0.49 6.96 14.22
C HIS A 73 1.33 7.53 13.07
N THR A 74 2.34 8.34 13.37
CA THR A 74 3.21 8.94 12.36
C THR A 74 4.49 8.12 12.20
N PHE A 75 4.78 7.71 10.96
CA PHE A 75 6.00 6.96 10.64
C PHE A 75 7.19 7.88 10.40
N SER A 76 8.41 7.32 10.50
CA SER A 76 9.64 8.07 10.28
C SER A 76 9.68 8.70 8.88
N LYS A 77 10.36 9.85 8.76
CA LYS A 77 10.58 10.51 7.46
C LYS A 77 11.21 9.59 6.41
N ARG A 78 12.17 8.74 6.82
CA ARG A 78 12.82 7.77 5.92
C ARG A 78 11.80 6.80 5.33
N LEU A 79 10.98 6.16 6.17
CA LEU A 79 10.00 5.19 5.71
C LEU A 79 8.88 5.86 4.93
N SER A 80 8.44 7.04 5.38
CA SER A 80 7.41 7.85 4.72
C SER A 80 7.83 8.28 3.32
N GLY A 81 9.09 8.64 3.10
CA GLY A 81 9.62 8.92 1.77
C GLY A 81 9.57 7.70 0.85
N LYS A 82 9.85 6.50 1.36
CA LYS A 82 9.70 5.25 0.58
C LYS A 82 8.25 4.92 0.30
N PHE A 83 7.36 5.19 1.26
CA PHE A 83 5.93 5.03 1.09
C PHE A 83 5.39 5.98 0.01
N HIS A 84 5.81 7.24 0.02
CA HIS A 84 5.51 8.20 -1.05
C HIS A 84 5.92 7.65 -2.42
N LEU A 85 7.16 7.17 -2.58
CA LEU A 85 7.61 6.55 -3.83
C LEU A 85 6.74 5.35 -4.22
N LEU A 86 6.38 4.50 -3.26
CA LEU A 86 5.48 3.35 -3.48
C LEU A 86 4.09 3.79 -3.98
N LEU A 87 3.53 4.90 -3.49
CA LEU A 87 2.24 5.44 -3.94
C LEU A 87 2.26 5.89 -5.41
N GLU A 88 3.43 6.22 -5.94
CA GLU A 88 3.63 6.60 -7.36
C GLU A 88 3.84 5.39 -8.29
N LEU A 89 4.08 4.20 -7.73
CA LEU A 89 4.28 2.99 -8.52
C LEU A 89 2.98 2.39 -9.04
N ASN A 90 3.11 1.73 -10.18
CA ASN A 90 2.16 0.81 -10.77
C ASN A 90 2.88 -0.50 -11.12
N TYR A 91 2.14 -1.49 -11.61
CA TYR A 91 2.71 -2.81 -11.91
C TYR A 91 3.81 -2.79 -12.99
N ALA A 92 3.80 -1.82 -13.90
CA ALA A 92 4.80 -1.71 -14.96
C ALA A 92 6.15 -1.14 -14.47
N ASN A 93 6.19 -0.43 -13.35
CA ASN A 93 7.41 0.19 -12.82
C ASN A 93 7.76 -0.25 -11.38
N ALA A 94 7.08 -1.26 -10.84
CA ALA A 94 7.26 -1.75 -9.47
C ALA A 94 8.71 -2.19 -9.14
N SER A 95 9.46 -2.67 -10.14
CA SER A 95 10.87 -3.04 -10.02
C SER A 95 11.82 -1.84 -9.88
N GLY A 96 11.35 -0.62 -10.15
CA GLY A 96 12.15 0.61 -10.07
C GLY A 96 12.45 1.09 -8.64
N LEU A 97 11.68 0.64 -7.65
CA LEU A 97 11.93 0.96 -6.24
C LEU A 97 12.79 -0.13 -5.61
N LEU A 98 14.07 0.15 -5.39
CA LEU A 98 14.96 -0.80 -4.73
C LEU A 98 14.72 -0.79 -3.23
N LEU A 99 14.15 -1.88 -2.71
CA LEU A 99 13.95 -2.13 -1.28
C LEU A 99 14.77 -3.32 -0.85
N ASN A 100 15.40 -3.24 0.33
CA ASN A 100 15.93 -4.43 0.97
C ASN A 100 14.82 -5.18 1.74
N ARG A 101 15.13 -6.38 2.26
CA ARG A 101 14.16 -7.21 3.00
C ARG A 101 13.53 -6.45 4.18
N TYR A 102 14.34 -5.75 4.96
CA TYR A 102 13.90 -5.03 6.15
C TYR A 102 12.95 -3.87 5.78
N GLU A 103 13.29 -3.11 4.74
CA GLU A 103 12.47 -1.97 4.29
C GLU A 103 11.14 -2.41 3.69
N ARG A 104 11.10 -3.57 3.02
CA ARG A 104 9.84 -4.17 2.58
C ARG A 104 8.96 -4.52 3.77
N GLN A 105 9.53 -5.12 4.82
CA GLN A 105 8.78 -5.45 6.03
C GLN A 105 8.23 -4.19 6.71
N GLU A 106 9.05 -3.15 6.87
CA GLU A 106 8.59 -1.88 7.46
C GLU A 106 7.44 -1.25 6.65
N LEU A 107 7.53 -1.26 5.32
CA LEU A 107 6.45 -0.75 4.47
C LEU A 107 5.20 -1.62 4.55
N LEU A 108 5.36 -2.94 4.61
CA LEU A 108 4.25 -3.86 4.80
C LEU A 108 3.54 -3.58 6.12
N GLU A 109 4.27 -3.44 7.22
CA GLU A 109 3.70 -3.09 8.54
C GLU A 109 2.91 -1.79 8.50
N LEU A 110 3.47 -0.73 7.90
CA LEU A 110 2.79 0.55 7.70
C LEU A 110 1.48 0.37 6.91
N ILE A 111 1.51 -0.36 5.79
CA ILE A 111 0.32 -0.64 4.98
C ILE A 111 -0.72 -1.38 5.83
N MET A 112 -0.30 -2.35 6.62
CA MET A 112 -1.20 -3.17 7.44
C MET A 112 -1.84 -2.36 8.57
N ASP A 113 -1.12 -1.42 9.17
CA ASP A 113 -1.67 -0.46 10.13
C ASP A 113 -2.69 0.48 9.48
N PHE A 114 -2.38 0.97 8.28
CA PHE A 114 -3.31 1.79 7.50
C PHE A 114 -4.61 1.02 7.21
N TYR A 115 -4.51 -0.24 6.77
CA TYR A 115 -5.66 -1.14 6.57
C TYR A 115 -6.48 -1.32 7.85
N ARG A 116 -5.84 -1.63 8.98
CA ARG A 116 -6.52 -1.84 10.28
C ARG A 116 -7.35 -0.63 10.71
N LEU A 117 -6.84 0.59 10.46
CA LEU A 117 -7.50 1.83 10.85
C LEU A 117 -8.64 2.24 9.90
N HIS A 118 -8.50 1.95 8.60
CA HIS A 118 -9.40 2.47 7.56
C HIS A 118 -10.45 1.46 7.07
N LEU A 119 -10.27 0.16 7.35
CA LEU A 119 -11.33 -0.83 7.17
C LEU A 119 -12.39 -0.65 8.27
N HIS A 120 -13.42 0.12 7.97
CA HIS A 120 -14.58 0.36 8.85
C HIS A 120 -15.46 -0.88 9.11
N SER A 121 -15.15 -2.02 8.50
CA SER A 121 -16.06 -3.16 8.44
C SER A 121 -15.68 -4.27 9.41
N ASN A 122 -16.69 -4.89 10.01
CA ASN A 122 -16.64 -6.26 10.54
C ASN A 122 -16.28 -7.33 9.47
N LEU A 123 -15.62 -6.96 8.36
CA LEU A 123 -14.98 -7.89 7.43
C LEU A 123 -13.79 -8.49 8.17
N ASN A 124 -14.00 -9.67 8.74
CA ASN A 124 -12.94 -10.52 9.21
C ASN A 124 -12.18 -11.07 7.99
N ILE A 125 -11.28 -10.26 7.42
CA ILE A 125 -10.49 -10.62 6.25
C ILE A 125 -9.40 -11.59 6.74
N GLN A 126 -9.73 -12.88 6.84
CA GLN A 126 -8.78 -13.95 7.17
C GLN A 126 -7.56 -13.93 6.24
N SER A 127 -7.75 -13.50 4.98
CA SER A 127 -6.69 -13.32 4.01
C SER A 127 -5.65 -12.26 4.41
N LEU A 128 -5.98 -11.28 5.26
CA LEU A 128 -5.01 -10.28 5.75
C LEU A 128 -4.01 -10.90 6.75
N GLN A 129 -4.47 -11.90 7.52
CA GLN A 129 -3.64 -12.67 8.43
C GLN A 129 -2.74 -13.64 7.65
N VAL A 130 -3.30 -14.36 6.68
CA VAL A 130 -2.54 -15.22 5.76
C VAL A 130 -1.48 -14.42 4.99
N LEU A 131 -1.80 -13.18 4.59
CA LEU A 131 -0.85 -12.33 3.89
C LEU A 131 0.36 -11.95 4.77
N LYS A 132 0.16 -11.72 6.07
CA LYS A 132 1.29 -11.52 7.00
C LYS A 132 2.15 -12.77 7.09
N GLU A 133 1.52 -13.93 7.32
CA GLU A 133 2.23 -15.21 7.47
C GLU A 133 3.04 -15.62 6.23
N LEU A 134 2.63 -15.19 5.02
CA LEU A 134 3.36 -15.48 3.78
C LEU A 134 4.56 -14.55 3.53
N PHE A 135 4.57 -13.36 4.13
CA PHE A 135 5.58 -12.32 3.86
C PHE A 135 6.48 -11.99 5.06
N ASP A 136 6.20 -12.53 6.25
CA ASP A 136 7.17 -12.69 7.34
C ASP A 136 8.31 -13.67 6.96
#